data_AF-A0A6A5HKA1-F1
#
_entry.id   AF-A0A6A5HKA1-F1
#
_cell.length_a   1.000
_cell.length_b   1.000
_cell.length_c   1.000
_cell.angle_alpha   90.00
_cell.angle_beta   90.00
_cell.angle_gamma   90.00
#
_symmetry.space_group_name_H-M   'P 1'
#
loop_
_entity.id
_entity.type
_entity.pdbx_description
1 polymer ?
#
loop_
_entity_poly.entity_id
_entity_poly.type
_entity_poly.pdbx_seq_one_letter_code
_entity_poly.pdbx_strand_id
1 'polypeptide(L)'
;MPFPLTYPGFKCVLEHLEAVKRAHIIGRAPGLQKIDKLIPLRLRDFYIICDKMTINNWIIRYSDNDEVEFEMNGKTFSREGSAGLEDKMKKFVNFYFCERRVIHVDKLCWFDGLLPDFLPVGMKFKVNSLTAPFLFDTAIPFIDPRSFPLKTLATIANAPIFDDPVVQSAETLNLNLFYCRRVPVRDLKKLNNRTVVFEHCSFSRLDMVLLIKYHIETKQDIRTIFVISTSKIYVIREMFSDLELRFGEFQCDFDFNERFIYDSPKFSIPINNESRIQVYAIEDPEEDCSYKMIVKPVSG
;
A
#
# COMPACT_ATOMS: atom_id res chain seq x y z
N MET A 1 48.66 13.05 3.27
CA MET A 1 47.48 12.28 2.84
C MET A 1 46.62 12.03 4.07
N PRO A 2 45.28 12.16 3.99
CA PRO A 2 44.41 11.80 5.11
C PRO A 2 44.52 10.30 5.39
N PHE A 3 44.40 9.92 6.67
CA PHE A 3 44.39 8.51 7.05
C PHE A 3 43.18 7.80 6.43
N PRO A 4 43.35 6.57 5.91
CA PRO A 4 42.22 5.79 5.43
C PRO A 4 41.25 5.52 6.60
N LEU A 5 39.95 5.48 6.30
CA LEU A 5 38.94 5.15 7.30
C LEU A 5 39.21 3.75 7.88
N THR A 6 39.01 3.62 9.19
CA THR A 6 39.06 2.32 9.85
C THR A 6 37.83 1.48 9.50
N TYR A 7 37.90 0.18 9.73
CA TYR A 7 36.79 -0.74 9.47
C TYR A 7 35.46 -0.33 10.16
N PRO A 8 35.45 0.10 11.44
CA PRO A 8 34.23 0.65 12.06
C PRO A 8 33.75 1.95 11.41
N GLY A 9 34.67 2.82 10.97
CA GLY A 9 34.34 4.05 10.27
C GLY A 9 33.62 3.78 8.94
N PHE A 10 34.14 2.85 8.13
CA PHE A 10 33.48 2.42 6.90
C PHE A 10 32.09 1.82 7.15
N LYS A 11 31.96 0.95 8.17
CA LYS A 11 30.67 0.37 8.52
C LYS A 11 29.63 1.45 8.87
N CYS A 12 30.00 2.43 9.69
CA CYS A 12 29.13 3.52 10.08
C CYS A 12 28.65 4.35 8.88
N VAL A 13 29.56 4.70 7.96
CA VAL A 13 29.22 5.43 6.74
C VAL A 13 28.26 4.63 5.86
N LEU A 14 28.56 3.35 5.63
CA LEU A 14 27.72 2.48 4.79
C LEU A 14 26.33 2.23 5.40
N GLU A 15 26.19 2.21 6.72
CA GLU A 15 24.91 2.04 7.40
C GLU A 15 23.94 3.20 7.20
N HIS A 16 24.47 4.42 7.10
CA HIS A 16 23.68 5.64 6.91
C HIS A 16 23.57 6.06 5.45
N LEU A 17 24.22 5.34 4.55
CA LEU A 17 24.15 5.60 3.12
C LEU A 17 22.86 4.99 2.54
N GLU A 18 22.19 5.77 1.68
CA GLU A 18 21.04 5.30 0.92
C GLU A 18 21.41 4.03 0.12
N ALA A 19 20.50 3.05 0.10
CA ALA A 19 20.75 1.69 -0.36
C ALA A 19 21.27 1.60 -1.81
N VAL A 20 20.73 2.40 -2.72
CA VAL A 20 21.16 2.43 -4.13
C VAL A 20 22.56 3.01 -4.26
N LYS A 21 22.84 4.15 -3.59
CA LYS A 21 24.19 4.72 -3.54
C LYS A 21 25.19 3.74 -2.94
N ARG A 22 24.78 3.02 -1.89
CA ARG A 22 25.59 1.98 -1.25
C ARG A 22 25.92 0.86 -2.23
N ALA A 23 24.91 0.32 -2.90
CA ALA A 23 25.08 -0.72 -3.91
C ALA A 23 26.05 -0.30 -5.03
N HIS A 24 25.99 0.96 -5.48
CA HIS A 24 26.91 1.51 -6.47
C HIS A 24 28.38 1.52 -6.01
N ILE A 25 28.65 1.90 -4.75
CA ILE A 25 30.00 1.89 -4.16
C ILE A 25 30.49 0.46 -4.03
N ILE A 26 29.65 -0.43 -3.51
CA ILE A 26 29.99 -1.84 -3.26
C ILE A 26 30.26 -2.59 -4.58
N GLY A 27 29.52 -2.29 -5.65
CA GLY A 27 29.77 -2.83 -6.98
C GLY A 27 31.13 -2.44 -7.58
N ARG A 28 31.71 -1.32 -7.16
CA ARG A 28 33.03 -0.83 -7.61
C ARG A 28 34.19 -1.20 -6.67
N ALA A 29 33.88 -1.64 -5.46
CA ALA A 29 34.85 -1.97 -4.44
C ALA A 29 34.55 -3.34 -3.81
N PRO A 30 34.95 -4.45 -4.46
CA PRO A 30 34.67 -5.81 -3.98
C PRO A 30 35.14 -6.07 -2.54
N GLY A 31 36.23 -5.42 -2.10
CA GLY A 31 36.73 -5.52 -0.73
C GLY A 31 35.73 -5.04 0.34
N LEU A 32 34.80 -4.16 -0.01
CA LEU A 32 33.76 -3.66 0.91
C LEU A 32 32.52 -4.54 0.97
N GLN A 33 32.34 -5.48 0.04
CA GLN A 33 31.17 -6.37 -0.01
C GLN A 33 30.99 -7.14 1.31
N LYS A 34 32.09 -7.64 1.88
CA LYS A 34 32.07 -8.37 3.16
C LYS A 34 31.51 -7.51 4.31
N ILE A 35 31.83 -6.22 4.32
CA ILE A 35 31.35 -5.28 5.34
C ILE A 35 29.89 -4.95 5.12
N ASP A 36 29.53 -4.62 3.87
CA ASP A 36 28.17 -4.26 3.48
C ASP A 36 27.15 -5.35 3.86
N LYS A 37 27.51 -6.61 3.67
CA LYS A 37 26.68 -7.77 4.02
C LYS A 37 26.35 -7.87 5.51
N LEU A 38 27.18 -7.30 6.39
CA LEU A 38 26.92 -7.23 7.84
C LEU A 38 25.97 -6.09 8.23
N ILE A 39 25.66 -5.19 7.29
CA ILE A 39 24.82 -4.02 7.51
C ILE A 39 23.40 -4.36 7.02
N PRO A 40 22.37 -4.16 7.87
CA PRO A 40 20.99 -4.29 7.44
C PRO A 40 20.72 -3.46 6.18
N LEU A 41 20.03 -4.05 5.21
CA LEU A 41 19.53 -3.29 4.07
C LEU A 41 18.19 -2.67 4.46
N ARG A 42 18.11 -1.34 4.34
CA ARG A 42 16.90 -0.55 4.61
C ARG A 42 16.49 0.14 3.32
N LEU A 43 15.31 -0.19 2.84
CA LEU A 43 14.71 0.39 1.64
C LEU A 43 13.50 1.21 2.06
N ARG A 44 13.29 2.36 1.41
CA ARG A 44 12.03 3.10 1.53
C ARG A 44 10.96 2.36 0.73
N ASP A 45 11.24 2.08 -0.53
CA ASP A 45 10.29 1.36 -1.37
C ASP A 45 10.96 0.22 -2.12
N PHE A 46 10.24 -0.90 -2.20
CA PHE A 46 10.60 -2.01 -3.06
C PHE A 46 9.37 -2.45 -3.84
N TYR A 47 9.42 -2.28 -5.15
CA TYR A 47 8.37 -2.70 -6.07
C TYR A 47 8.91 -3.76 -7.01
N ILE A 48 8.13 -4.81 -7.22
CA ILE A 48 8.38 -5.75 -8.31
C ILE A 48 7.10 -6.01 -9.09
N ILE A 49 7.19 -5.88 -10.41
CA ILE A 49 6.09 -6.07 -11.36
C ILE A 49 6.71 -6.71 -12.61
N CYS A 50 6.51 -8.00 -12.84
CA CYS A 50 6.93 -8.76 -14.04
C CYS A 50 8.32 -8.39 -14.61
N ASP A 51 8.37 -7.41 -15.50
CA ASP A 51 9.53 -6.94 -16.25
C ASP A 51 10.22 -5.72 -15.61
N LYS A 52 9.82 -5.33 -14.39
CA LYS A 52 10.31 -4.13 -13.71
C LYS A 52 10.53 -4.35 -12.22
N MET A 53 11.70 -3.94 -11.75
CA MET A 53 12.05 -3.85 -10.34
C MET A 53 12.39 -2.40 -9.97
N THR A 54 11.79 -1.88 -8.91
CA THR A 54 12.08 -0.54 -8.38
C THR A 54 12.60 -0.65 -6.96
N ILE A 55 13.77 -0.08 -6.71
CA ILE A 55 14.37 0.09 -5.38
C ILE A 55 14.51 1.59 -5.12
N ASN A 56 13.72 2.14 -4.19
CA ASN A 56 13.63 3.58 -3.92
C ASN A 56 13.37 4.36 -5.24
N ASN A 57 14.34 5.18 -5.68
CA ASN A 57 14.25 5.99 -6.91
C ASN A 57 14.96 5.34 -8.11
N TRP A 58 15.40 4.09 -7.98
CA TRP A 58 16.07 3.36 -9.03
C TRP A 58 15.14 2.32 -9.62
N ILE A 59 14.88 2.45 -10.91
CA ILE A 59 14.08 1.53 -11.70
C ILE A 59 15.02 0.70 -12.58
N ILE A 60 14.77 -0.60 -12.62
CA ILE A 60 15.42 -1.56 -13.49
C ILE A 60 14.31 -2.19 -14.32
N ARG A 61 14.39 -2.07 -15.65
CA ARG A 61 13.48 -2.73 -16.59
C ARG A 61 14.22 -3.82 -17.34
N TYR A 62 13.59 -4.97 -17.43
CA TYR A 62 14.05 -6.14 -18.15
C TYR A 62 13.24 -6.20 -19.44
N SER A 63 13.90 -6.30 -20.58
CA SER A 63 13.21 -6.64 -21.83
C SER A 63 13.52 -8.08 -22.21
N ASP A 64 12.67 -8.67 -23.05
CA ASP A 64 12.91 -9.98 -23.67
C ASP A 64 14.13 -9.97 -24.60
N ASN A 65 14.54 -8.78 -25.04
CA ASN A 65 15.78 -8.59 -25.77
C ASN A 65 16.97 -8.71 -24.81
N ASP A 66 18.19 -8.77 -25.36
CA ASP A 66 19.42 -8.80 -24.57
C ASP A 66 19.71 -7.49 -23.82
N GLU A 67 18.74 -6.61 -23.57
CA GLU A 67 18.96 -5.33 -22.92
C GLU A 67 18.39 -5.30 -21.49
N VAL A 68 19.05 -4.53 -20.63
CA VAL A 68 18.55 -4.11 -19.32
C VAL A 68 18.62 -2.60 -19.27
N GLU A 69 17.48 -1.97 -19.03
CA GLU A 69 17.39 -0.53 -18.86
C GLU A 69 17.40 -0.16 -17.39
N PHE A 70 18.12 0.90 -17.08
CA PHE A 70 18.20 1.47 -15.75
C PHE A 70 17.77 2.92 -15.82
N GLU A 71 16.86 3.31 -14.94
CA GLU A 71 16.43 4.69 -14.82
C GLU A 71 16.65 5.18 -13.39
N MET A 72 17.33 6.32 -13.26
CA MET A 72 17.58 6.97 -11.98
C MET A 72 17.44 8.47 -12.12
N ASN A 73 16.56 9.08 -11.32
CA ASN A 73 16.30 10.53 -11.34
C ASN A 73 16.02 11.07 -12.76
N GLY A 74 15.21 10.35 -13.54
CA GLY A 74 14.85 10.71 -14.92
C GLY A 74 15.95 10.50 -15.98
N LYS A 75 17.10 9.93 -15.60
CA LYS A 75 18.16 9.55 -16.55
C LYS A 75 18.11 8.05 -16.82
N THR A 76 18.04 7.69 -18.09
CA THR A 76 18.01 6.29 -18.54
C THR A 76 19.35 5.88 -19.16
N PHE A 77 19.81 4.67 -18.86
CA PHE A 77 20.92 4.03 -19.55
C PHE A 77 20.63 2.55 -19.74
N SER A 78 21.03 1.98 -20.87
CA SER A 78 20.89 0.56 -21.18
C SER A 78 22.24 -0.16 -21.08
N ARG A 79 22.19 -1.46 -20.83
CA ARG A 79 23.32 -2.37 -21.02
C ARG A 79 22.84 -3.62 -21.74
N GLU A 80 23.61 -4.00 -22.75
CA GLU A 80 23.47 -5.31 -23.37
C GLU A 80 24.00 -6.41 -22.43
N GLY A 81 23.30 -7.53 -22.40
CA GLY A 81 23.56 -8.71 -21.61
C GLY A 81 22.75 -9.88 -22.13
N SER A 82 23.43 -10.97 -22.47
CA SER A 82 22.91 -12.16 -23.15
C SER A 82 22.14 -13.15 -22.27
N ALA A 83 21.52 -12.67 -21.17
CA ALA A 83 20.83 -13.53 -20.20
C ALA A 83 19.31 -13.37 -20.33
N GLY A 84 18.56 -14.46 -20.14
CA GLY A 84 17.10 -14.41 -20.07
C GLY A 84 16.59 -13.54 -18.91
N LEU A 85 15.32 -13.13 -18.99
CA LEU A 85 14.65 -12.25 -18.01
C LEU A 85 14.81 -12.76 -16.56
N GLU A 86 14.50 -14.03 -16.32
CA GLU A 86 14.59 -14.65 -14.99
C GLU A 86 16.03 -14.66 -14.45
N ASP A 87 17.03 -14.95 -15.30
CA ASP A 87 18.43 -14.94 -14.92
C ASP A 87 18.92 -13.53 -14.58
N LYS A 88 18.45 -12.51 -15.32
CA LYS A 88 18.71 -11.10 -15.02
C LYS A 88 18.11 -10.77 -13.64
N MET A 89 16.84 -11.06 -13.40
CA MET A 89 16.15 -10.81 -12.12
C MET A 89 16.84 -11.51 -10.96
N LYS A 90 17.14 -12.81 -11.10
CA LYS A 90 17.86 -13.60 -10.10
C LYS A 90 19.22 -12.99 -9.76
N LYS A 91 19.98 -12.53 -10.76
CA LYS A 91 21.27 -11.85 -10.52
C LYS A 91 21.10 -10.56 -9.73
N PHE A 92 20.09 -9.75 -10.03
CA PHE A 92 19.82 -8.52 -9.28
C PHE A 92 19.38 -8.80 -7.84
N VAL A 93 18.38 -9.66 -7.67
CA VAL A 93 17.92 -10.09 -6.34
C VAL A 93 19.08 -10.59 -5.51
N ASN A 94 19.95 -11.43 -6.09
CA ASN A 94 21.17 -11.88 -5.42
C ASN A 94 22.14 -10.72 -5.10
N PHE A 95 22.35 -9.78 -6.02
CA PHE A 95 23.27 -8.66 -5.77
C PHE A 95 22.84 -7.78 -4.59
N TYR A 96 21.54 -7.47 -4.44
CA TYR A 96 21.07 -6.63 -3.33
C TYR A 96 20.79 -7.41 -2.05
N PHE A 97 20.23 -8.61 -2.15
CA PHE A 97 19.65 -9.31 -1.00
C PHE A 97 20.47 -10.49 -0.50
N CYS A 98 21.37 -11.05 -1.31
CA CYS A 98 22.07 -12.29 -0.94
C CYS A 98 22.83 -12.15 0.39
N GLU A 99 22.81 -13.23 1.16
CA GLU A 99 23.34 -13.38 2.53
C GLU A 99 22.60 -12.62 3.64
N ARG A 100 21.59 -11.80 3.32
CA ARG A 100 20.74 -11.16 4.34
C ARG A 100 19.50 -12.00 4.59
N ARG A 101 19.27 -12.36 5.85
CA ARG A 101 18.05 -13.09 6.26
C ARG A 101 16.83 -12.19 6.35
N VAL A 102 17.01 -10.92 6.69
CA VAL A 102 15.91 -9.95 6.85
C VAL A 102 16.27 -8.66 6.16
N ILE A 103 15.39 -8.19 5.27
CA ILE A 103 15.47 -6.87 4.64
C ILE A 103 14.40 -5.99 5.25
N HIS A 104 14.77 -4.76 5.60
CA HIS A 104 13.83 -3.77 6.08
C HIS A 104 13.33 -2.95 4.89
N VAL A 105 12.03 -2.87 4.70
CA VAL A 105 11.41 -2.14 3.58
C VAL A 105 10.24 -1.36 4.14
N ASP A 106 10.19 -0.03 4.02
CA ASP A 106 9.01 0.71 4.52
C ASP A 106 7.74 0.32 3.75
N LYS A 107 7.81 0.33 2.41
CA LYS A 107 6.72 -0.06 1.50
C LYS A 107 7.13 -1.16 0.53
N LEU A 108 6.47 -2.31 0.62
CA LEU A 108 6.68 -3.45 -0.26
C LEU A 108 5.48 -3.62 -1.21
N CYS A 109 5.74 -3.64 -2.50
CA CYS A 109 4.73 -3.88 -3.53
C CYS A 109 5.07 -5.15 -4.30
N TRP A 110 4.18 -6.14 -4.19
CA TRP A 110 4.36 -7.50 -4.68
C TRP A 110 3.35 -7.83 -5.78
N PHE A 111 3.78 -7.72 -7.04
CA PHE A 111 2.97 -8.04 -8.21
C PHE A 111 3.54 -9.18 -9.04
N ASP A 112 4.69 -9.73 -8.65
CA ASP A 112 5.39 -10.76 -9.39
C ASP A 112 5.32 -12.12 -8.68
N GLY A 113 4.75 -13.11 -9.37
CA GLY A 113 4.62 -14.48 -8.86
C GLY A 113 5.93 -15.26 -8.84
N LEU A 114 6.94 -14.82 -9.60
CA LEU A 114 8.26 -15.49 -9.72
C LEU A 114 9.27 -15.00 -8.69
N LEU A 115 9.03 -13.86 -8.03
CA LEU A 115 9.92 -13.35 -6.99
C LEU A 115 10.32 -14.42 -5.93
N PRO A 116 9.39 -15.24 -5.39
CA PRO A 116 9.72 -16.33 -4.47
C PRO A 116 10.87 -17.22 -4.93
N ASP A 117 10.94 -17.55 -6.23
CA ASP A 117 11.91 -18.49 -6.80
C ASP A 117 13.34 -17.92 -6.84
N PHE A 118 13.45 -16.59 -6.76
CA PHE A 118 14.73 -15.89 -6.75
C PHE A 118 15.21 -15.52 -5.35
N LEU A 119 14.35 -15.63 -4.33
CA LEU A 119 14.69 -15.26 -2.96
C LEU A 119 15.48 -16.38 -2.25
N PRO A 120 16.55 -16.04 -1.51
CA PRO A 120 17.23 -16.96 -0.64
C PRO A 120 16.28 -17.67 0.35
N VAL A 121 16.54 -18.95 0.62
CA VAL A 121 15.75 -19.76 1.55
C VAL A 121 15.72 -19.11 2.94
N GLY A 122 14.50 -18.96 3.49
CA GLY A 122 14.29 -18.41 4.82
C GLY A 122 14.45 -16.88 4.92
N MET A 123 14.66 -16.19 3.80
CA MET A 123 14.67 -14.74 3.77
C MET A 123 13.28 -14.16 4.06
N LYS A 124 13.24 -13.04 4.78
CA LYS A 124 12.02 -12.30 5.12
C LYS A 124 12.14 -10.80 4.86
N PHE A 125 11.01 -10.15 4.63
CA PHE A 125 10.88 -8.70 4.58
C PHE A 125 10.21 -8.21 5.86
N LYS A 126 10.92 -7.36 6.60
CA LYS A 126 10.31 -6.56 7.67
C LYS A 126 9.76 -5.27 7.06
N VAL A 127 8.44 -5.23 6.92
CA VAL A 127 7.67 -4.14 6.31
C VAL A 127 6.81 -3.35 7.28
N ASN A 128 6.50 -2.10 6.92
CA ASN A 128 5.41 -1.34 7.53
C ASN A 128 4.14 -1.38 6.65
N SER A 129 4.32 -1.37 5.32
CA SER A 129 3.24 -1.39 4.34
C SER A 129 3.44 -2.50 3.31
N LEU A 130 2.35 -3.21 2.97
CA LEU A 130 2.32 -4.25 1.94
C LEU A 130 1.21 -3.95 0.93
N THR A 131 1.56 -3.97 -0.36
CA THR A 131 0.61 -3.96 -1.48
C THR A 131 0.78 -5.26 -2.26
N ALA A 132 -0.23 -6.13 -2.23
CA ALA A 132 -0.20 -7.40 -2.95
C ALA A 132 -1.59 -7.76 -3.51
N PRO A 133 -2.06 -7.06 -4.56
CA PRO A 133 -3.46 -7.16 -5.03
C PRO A 133 -3.90 -8.58 -5.40
N PHE A 134 -3.06 -9.32 -6.11
CA PHE A 134 -3.37 -10.67 -6.61
C PHE A 134 -2.56 -11.78 -5.93
N LEU A 135 -1.54 -11.41 -5.16
CA LEU A 135 -0.51 -12.32 -4.67
C LEU A 135 -0.34 -12.22 -3.15
N PHE A 136 -1.39 -11.82 -2.45
CA PHE A 136 -1.38 -11.69 -0.99
C PHE A 136 -0.93 -12.99 -0.32
N ASP A 137 -1.58 -14.12 -0.63
CA ASP A 137 -1.24 -15.43 -0.06
C ASP A 137 0.19 -15.88 -0.40
N THR A 138 0.71 -15.48 -1.57
CA THR A 138 2.09 -15.74 -1.99
C THR A 138 3.08 -14.87 -1.24
N ALA A 139 2.74 -13.60 -0.97
CA ALA A 139 3.64 -12.62 -0.34
C ALA A 139 3.75 -12.82 1.18
N ILE A 140 2.66 -13.18 1.87
CA ILE A 140 2.60 -13.30 3.33
C ILE A 140 3.68 -14.23 3.92
N PRO A 141 3.96 -15.41 3.35
CA PRO A 141 5.07 -16.27 3.79
C PRO A 141 6.43 -15.60 3.75
N PHE A 142 6.63 -14.50 3.03
CA PHE A 142 7.90 -13.77 2.98
C PHE A 142 7.94 -12.57 3.94
N ILE A 143 6.87 -12.27 4.66
CA ILE A 143 6.83 -11.17 5.63
C ILE A 143 7.37 -11.64 6.99
N ASP A 144 8.22 -10.82 7.61
CA ASP A 144 8.70 -11.04 8.97
C ASP A 144 7.54 -10.86 9.95
N PRO A 145 7.26 -11.81 10.87
CA PRO A 145 6.13 -11.69 11.79
C PRO A 145 6.15 -10.41 12.65
N ARG A 146 7.32 -9.80 12.86
CA ARG A 146 7.47 -8.53 13.61
C ARG A 146 6.96 -7.31 12.84
N SER A 147 6.45 -7.50 11.62
CA SER A 147 5.76 -6.48 10.83
C SER A 147 4.28 -6.37 11.14
N PHE A 148 3.70 -7.37 11.81
CA PHE A 148 2.28 -7.35 12.13
C PHE A 148 2.03 -6.68 13.50
N PRO A 149 0.94 -5.91 13.65
CA PRO A 149 0.01 -5.51 12.59
C PRO A 149 0.65 -4.53 11.59
N LEU A 150 0.26 -4.65 10.31
CA LEU A 150 0.75 -3.74 9.27
C LEU A 150 0.12 -2.36 9.44
N LYS A 151 0.90 -1.31 9.14
CA LYS A 151 0.37 0.06 9.11
C LYS A 151 -0.58 0.25 7.92
N THR A 152 -0.20 -0.28 6.76
CA THR A 152 -1.03 -0.25 5.55
C THR A 152 -0.98 -1.59 4.85
N LEU A 153 -2.15 -2.14 4.52
CA LEU A 153 -2.29 -3.32 3.66
C LEU A 153 -3.16 -2.94 2.45
N ALA A 154 -2.68 -3.21 1.24
CA ALA A 154 -3.44 -3.03 0.02
C ALA A 154 -3.58 -4.36 -0.73
N THR A 155 -4.82 -4.75 -1.01
CA THR A 155 -5.16 -6.02 -1.67
C THR A 155 -6.49 -5.90 -2.45
N ILE A 156 -6.91 -6.94 -3.15
CA ILE A 156 -8.22 -6.96 -3.83
C ILE A 156 -9.32 -7.36 -2.85
N ALA A 157 -10.50 -6.73 -2.97
CA ALA A 157 -11.69 -7.17 -2.26
C ALA A 157 -12.20 -8.52 -2.80
N ASN A 158 -12.02 -9.58 -2.03
CA ASN A 158 -12.65 -10.88 -2.26
C ASN A 158 -13.28 -11.38 -0.94
N ALA A 159 -14.25 -12.30 -0.99
CA ALA A 159 -14.93 -12.72 0.24
C ALA A 159 -14.01 -13.41 1.27
N PRO A 160 -13.07 -14.30 0.87
CA PRO A 160 -12.19 -14.98 1.83
C PRO A 160 -11.27 -14.06 2.63
N ILE A 161 -10.81 -12.94 2.04
CA ILE A 161 -9.80 -12.07 2.66
C ILE A 161 -10.32 -11.30 3.88
N PHE A 162 -11.64 -11.12 3.99
CA PHE A 162 -12.25 -10.40 5.12
C PHE A 162 -12.16 -11.16 6.45
N ASP A 163 -11.96 -12.48 6.39
CA ASP A 163 -11.80 -13.34 7.57
C ASP A 163 -10.31 -13.59 7.91
N ASP A 164 -9.38 -13.05 7.11
CA ASP A 164 -7.95 -13.23 7.33
C ASP A 164 -7.42 -12.38 8.52
N PRO A 165 -6.70 -12.97 9.47
CA PRO A 165 -6.21 -12.25 10.66
C PRO A 165 -5.25 -11.10 10.34
N VAL A 166 -4.41 -11.22 9.31
CA VAL A 166 -3.50 -10.16 8.89
C VAL A 166 -4.31 -8.98 8.36
N VAL A 167 -5.34 -9.27 7.57
CA VAL A 167 -6.24 -8.25 7.00
C VAL A 167 -7.00 -7.52 8.09
N GLN A 168 -7.59 -8.23 9.06
CA GLN A 168 -8.31 -7.63 10.18
C GLN A 168 -7.39 -6.82 11.11
N SER A 169 -6.13 -7.21 11.24
CA SER A 169 -5.19 -6.54 12.16
C SER A 169 -4.59 -5.24 11.60
N ALA A 170 -4.63 -5.02 10.28
CA ALA A 170 -4.00 -3.85 9.66
C ALA A 170 -4.62 -2.54 10.14
N GLU A 171 -3.83 -1.49 10.33
CA GLU A 171 -4.37 -0.18 10.73
C GLU A 171 -5.19 0.44 9.59
N THR A 172 -4.60 0.54 8.40
CA THR A 172 -5.27 1.02 7.18
C THR A 172 -5.36 -0.11 6.16
N LEU A 173 -6.57 -0.44 5.72
CA LEU A 173 -6.85 -1.47 4.72
C LEU A 173 -7.34 -0.84 3.42
N ASN A 174 -6.56 -0.94 2.35
CA ASN A 174 -6.94 -0.52 1.01
C ASN A 174 -7.43 -1.72 0.20
N LEU A 175 -8.67 -1.66 -0.24
CA LEU A 175 -9.34 -2.70 -1.00
C LEU A 175 -9.57 -2.21 -2.42
N ASN A 176 -8.82 -2.77 -3.35
CA ASN A 176 -9.00 -2.52 -4.76
C ASN A 176 -10.26 -3.24 -5.24
N LEU A 177 -11.24 -2.47 -5.73
CA LEU A 177 -12.50 -2.99 -6.19
C LEU A 177 -12.53 -3.29 -7.70
N PHE A 178 -11.47 -3.02 -8.48
CA PHE A 178 -11.49 -3.07 -9.95
C PHE A 178 -12.08 -4.37 -10.52
N TYR A 179 -11.76 -5.51 -9.92
CA TYR A 179 -12.26 -6.84 -10.31
C TYR A 179 -13.43 -7.37 -9.45
N CYS A 180 -13.83 -6.61 -8.44
CA CYS A 180 -14.92 -6.98 -7.55
C CYS A 180 -16.28 -6.63 -8.17
N ARG A 181 -17.25 -7.54 -8.07
CA ARG A 181 -18.63 -7.28 -8.52
C ARG A 181 -19.42 -6.47 -7.49
N ARG A 182 -19.38 -6.88 -6.22
CA ARG A 182 -20.07 -6.23 -5.10
C ARG A 182 -19.52 -6.75 -3.78
N VAL A 183 -19.31 -5.88 -2.80
CA VAL A 183 -19.02 -6.27 -1.42
C VAL A 183 -20.33 -6.20 -0.63
N PRO A 184 -20.87 -7.32 -0.16
CA PRO A 184 -22.14 -7.31 0.57
C PRO A 184 -21.95 -6.70 1.95
N VAL A 185 -23.00 -6.07 2.48
CA VAL A 185 -22.96 -5.40 3.79
C VAL A 185 -22.53 -6.35 4.91
N ARG A 186 -22.86 -7.65 4.82
CA ARG A 186 -22.42 -8.65 5.80
C ARG A 186 -20.89 -8.74 5.93
N ASP A 187 -20.15 -8.50 4.86
CA ASP A 187 -18.69 -8.55 4.85
C ASP A 187 -18.13 -7.19 5.31
N LEU A 188 -18.77 -6.08 4.94
CA LEU A 188 -18.42 -4.75 5.45
C LEU A 188 -18.50 -4.66 6.98
N LYS A 189 -19.49 -5.32 7.58
CA LYS A 189 -19.68 -5.38 9.04
C LYS A 189 -18.54 -6.10 9.79
N LYS A 190 -17.77 -6.96 9.11
CA LYS A 190 -16.65 -7.69 9.72
C LYS A 190 -15.41 -6.81 9.85
N LEU A 191 -15.33 -5.74 9.06
CA LEU A 191 -14.17 -4.87 9.03
C LEU A 191 -14.07 -4.06 10.32
N ASN A 192 -12.93 -4.19 10.98
CA ASN A 192 -12.61 -3.56 12.26
C ASN A 192 -11.32 -2.74 12.21
N ASN A 193 -10.75 -2.56 11.01
CA ASN A 193 -9.59 -1.70 10.78
C ASN A 193 -9.89 -0.25 11.20
N ARG A 194 -8.84 0.52 11.52
CA ARG A 194 -9.01 1.95 11.84
C ARG A 194 -9.56 2.71 10.63
N THR A 195 -9.00 2.45 9.46
CA THR A 195 -9.43 3.03 8.18
C THR A 195 -9.54 1.93 7.13
N VAL A 196 -10.65 1.92 6.40
CA VAL A 196 -10.84 1.08 5.21
C VAL A 196 -11.05 1.99 4.00
N VAL A 197 -10.20 1.85 3.00
CA VAL A 197 -10.29 2.56 1.73
C VAL A 197 -10.74 1.60 0.64
N PHE A 198 -11.85 1.92 -0.03
CA PHE A 198 -12.32 1.21 -1.21
C PHE A 198 -11.89 1.97 -2.46
N GLU A 199 -10.87 1.45 -3.13
CA GLU A 199 -10.29 2.08 -4.33
C GLU A 199 -11.01 1.64 -5.60
N HIS A 200 -11.05 2.51 -6.60
CA HIS A 200 -11.71 2.29 -7.89
C HIS A 200 -13.19 1.87 -7.76
N CYS A 201 -13.92 2.49 -6.82
CA CYS A 201 -15.31 2.16 -6.59
C CYS A 201 -16.24 2.61 -7.75
N SER A 202 -17.31 1.84 -7.96
CA SER A 202 -18.44 2.17 -8.84
C SER A 202 -19.76 2.03 -8.07
N PHE A 203 -20.82 2.71 -8.55
CA PHE A 203 -22.08 2.89 -7.82
C PHE A 203 -22.72 1.59 -7.29
N SER A 204 -22.56 0.45 -7.99
CA SER A 204 -23.18 -0.83 -7.63
C SER A 204 -22.39 -1.69 -6.64
N ARG A 205 -21.18 -1.27 -6.26
CA ARG A 205 -20.24 -2.15 -5.53
C ARG A 205 -20.44 -2.15 -4.02
N LEU A 206 -20.92 -1.05 -3.45
CA LEU A 206 -21.08 -0.84 -2.02
C LEU A 206 -22.48 -0.31 -1.72
N ASP A 207 -23.02 -0.67 -0.56
CA ASP A 207 -24.30 -0.17 -0.08
C ASP A 207 -24.09 0.50 1.29
N MET A 208 -23.63 1.75 1.23
CA MET A 208 -23.31 2.52 2.43
C MET A 208 -24.57 2.91 3.21
N VAL A 209 -25.70 3.08 2.52
CA VAL A 209 -27.00 3.34 3.16
C VAL A 209 -27.38 2.19 4.07
N LEU A 210 -27.33 0.93 3.59
CA LEU A 210 -27.63 -0.23 4.42
C LEU A 210 -26.62 -0.42 5.55
N LEU A 211 -25.34 -0.13 5.33
CA LEU A 211 -24.34 -0.18 6.40
C LEU A 211 -24.63 0.81 7.51
N ILE A 212 -24.89 2.08 7.17
CA ILE A 212 -25.22 3.15 8.12
C ILE A 212 -26.50 2.78 8.89
N LYS A 213 -27.56 2.33 8.21
CA LYS A 213 -28.80 1.88 8.85
C LYS A 213 -28.58 0.79 9.88
N TYR A 214 -27.78 -0.21 9.53
CA TYR A 214 -27.46 -1.31 10.45
C TYR A 214 -26.81 -0.81 11.74
N HIS A 215 -25.89 0.16 11.65
CA HIS A 215 -25.22 0.72 12.83
C HIS A 215 -26.17 1.54 13.71
N ILE A 216 -27.10 2.29 13.10
CA ILE A 216 -28.17 3.00 13.81
C ILE A 216 -29.09 2.02 14.55
N GLU A 217 -29.58 0.98 13.85
CA GLU A 217 -30.51 -0.02 14.41
C GLU A 217 -29.89 -0.82 15.56
N THR A 218 -28.61 -1.17 15.44
CA THR A 218 -27.87 -1.92 16.46
C THR A 218 -27.31 -1.04 17.57
N LYS A 219 -27.37 0.29 17.42
CA LYS A 219 -26.69 1.27 18.28
C LYS A 219 -25.19 0.98 18.46
N GLN A 220 -24.60 0.26 17.50
CA GLN A 220 -23.22 -0.16 17.56
C GLN A 220 -22.34 0.99 17.08
N ASP A 221 -21.42 1.41 17.94
CA ASP A 221 -20.47 2.45 17.59
C ASP A 221 -19.59 2.00 16.44
N ILE A 222 -19.61 2.76 15.34
CA ILE A 222 -18.67 2.55 14.23
C ILE A 222 -17.33 3.07 14.73
N ARG A 223 -16.27 2.25 14.66
CA ARG A 223 -14.90 2.70 14.94
C ARG A 223 -14.07 2.89 13.68
N THR A 224 -14.54 2.32 12.58
CA THR A 224 -13.86 2.30 11.29
C THR A 224 -14.26 3.52 10.46
N ILE A 225 -13.26 4.23 9.95
CA ILE A 225 -13.48 5.24 8.92
C ILE A 225 -13.52 4.52 7.57
N PHE A 226 -14.64 4.64 6.86
CA PHE A 226 -14.75 4.15 5.49
C PHE A 226 -14.50 5.28 4.51
N VAL A 227 -13.59 5.05 3.57
CA VAL A 227 -13.24 5.98 2.49
C VAL A 227 -13.57 5.30 1.17
N ILE A 228 -14.45 5.90 0.37
CA ILE A 228 -14.80 5.40 -0.94
C ILE A 228 -14.11 6.30 -1.96
N SER A 229 -13.09 5.77 -2.63
CA SER A 229 -12.25 6.50 -3.58
C SER A 229 -12.56 6.10 -5.02
N THR A 230 -12.66 7.10 -5.90
CA THR A 230 -12.95 6.90 -7.31
C THR A 230 -12.39 8.04 -8.15
N SER A 231 -12.07 7.77 -9.42
CA SER A 231 -11.71 8.79 -10.41
C SER A 231 -12.93 9.49 -11.04
N LYS A 232 -14.15 9.08 -10.64
CA LYS A 232 -15.40 9.46 -11.30
C LYS A 232 -16.35 10.15 -10.33
N ILE A 233 -16.41 11.49 -10.40
CA ILE A 233 -17.26 12.32 -9.54
C ILE A 233 -18.74 11.89 -9.54
N TYR A 234 -19.27 11.42 -10.66
CA TYR A 234 -20.66 11.00 -10.76
C TYR A 234 -20.99 9.80 -9.83
N VAL A 235 -20.01 8.92 -9.55
CA VAL A 235 -20.19 7.81 -8.61
C VAL A 235 -20.43 8.35 -7.20
N ILE A 236 -19.68 9.37 -6.79
CA ILE A 236 -19.88 10.04 -5.50
C ILE A 236 -21.25 10.71 -5.46
N ARG A 237 -21.64 11.43 -6.52
CA ARG A 237 -22.96 12.08 -6.61
C ARG A 237 -24.12 11.09 -6.48
N GLU A 238 -24.06 9.94 -7.17
CA GLU A 238 -25.09 8.90 -7.06
C GLU A 238 -25.20 8.34 -5.63
N MET A 239 -24.06 8.04 -4.99
CA MET A 239 -24.07 7.57 -3.60
C MET A 239 -24.66 8.61 -2.64
N PHE A 240 -24.42 9.90 -2.90
CA PHE A 240 -25.03 10.97 -2.13
C PHE A 240 -26.53 11.11 -2.39
N SER A 241 -27.01 10.93 -3.62
CA SER A 241 -28.46 10.90 -3.90
C SER A 241 -29.17 9.80 -3.10
N ASP A 242 -28.57 8.62 -2.99
CA ASP A 242 -29.10 7.53 -2.16
C ASP A 242 -29.13 7.87 -0.67
N LEU A 243 -28.12 8.60 -0.19
CA LEU A 243 -28.05 9.10 1.19
C LEU A 243 -29.08 10.20 1.45
N GLU A 244 -29.24 11.17 0.56
CA GLU A 244 -30.26 12.25 0.65
C GLU A 244 -31.67 11.67 0.77
N LEU A 245 -31.99 10.68 -0.06
CA LEU A 245 -33.28 9.99 -0.05
C LEU A 245 -33.61 9.31 1.29
N ARG A 246 -32.60 8.94 2.08
CA ARG A 246 -32.80 8.23 3.36
C ARG A 246 -32.47 9.04 4.61
N PHE A 247 -31.58 10.02 4.50
CA PHE A 247 -30.98 10.74 5.61
C PHE A 247 -31.00 12.26 5.40
N GLY A 248 -31.79 12.77 4.45
CA GLY A 248 -31.88 14.20 4.14
C GLY A 248 -32.19 15.10 5.34
N GLU A 249 -32.92 14.60 6.34
CA GLU A 249 -33.19 15.33 7.59
C GLU A 249 -31.94 15.60 8.45
N PHE A 250 -30.85 14.86 8.21
CA PHE A 250 -29.58 14.97 8.91
C PHE A 250 -28.52 15.75 8.12
N GLN A 251 -28.91 16.43 7.04
CA GLN A 251 -28.02 17.31 6.31
C GLN A 251 -27.61 18.48 7.21
N CYS A 252 -26.34 18.86 7.14
CA CYS A 252 -25.77 19.90 7.98
C CYS A 252 -24.66 20.63 7.23
N ASP A 253 -24.24 21.77 7.74
CA ASP A 253 -23.12 22.53 7.17
C ASP A 253 -22.06 22.75 8.24
N PHE A 254 -21.23 21.73 8.46
CA PHE A 254 -20.01 21.88 9.24
C PHE A 254 -18.86 22.31 8.32
N ASP A 255 -17.98 23.17 8.84
CA ASP A 255 -16.82 23.68 8.12
C ASP A 255 -15.55 23.07 8.73
N PHE A 256 -14.93 22.14 8.00
CA PHE A 256 -13.60 21.61 8.33
C PHE A 256 -12.55 22.26 7.42
N ASN A 257 -11.29 22.29 7.85
CA ASN A 257 -10.15 22.61 6.98
C ASN A 257 -9.86 21.47 5.99
N GLU A 258 -10.86 21.00 5.26
CA GLU A 258 -10.75 19.94 4.26
C GLU A 258 -11.11 20.49 2.86
N ARG A 259 -10.51 19.92 1.81
CA ARG A 259 -10.80 20.30 0.41
C ARG A 259 -12.11 19.66 -0.04
N PHE A 260 -13.22 20.16 0.48
CA PHE A 260 -14.54 19.65 0.12
C PHE A 260 -14.83 19.80 -1.37
N ILE A 261 -15.60 18.86 -1.90
CA ILE A 261 -16.19 19.02 -3.23
C ILE A 261 -17.28 20.09 -3.13
N TYR A 262 -17.18 21.11 -4.00
CA TYR A 262 -18.15 22.20 -4.06
C TYR A 262 -19.58 21.66 -4.26
N ASP A 263 -20.54 22.23 -3.51
CA ASP A 263 -21.95 21.81 -3.47
C ASP A 263 -22.21 20.34 -3.08
N SER A 264 -21.22 19.61 -2.55
CA SER A 264 -21.48 18.26 -2.03
C SER A 264 -22.22 18.32 -0.68
N PRO A 265 -23.29 17.52 -0.51
CA PRO A 265 -24.04 17.50 0.74
C PRO A 265 -23.19 16.89 1.87
N LYS A 266 -23.39 17.38 3.09
CA LYS A 266 -22.74 16.87 4.30
C LYS A 266 -23.81 16.38 5.27
N PHE A 267 -23.57 15.24 5.90
CA PHE A 267 -24.52 14.63 6.83
C PHE A 267 -23.89 14.45 8.20
N SER A 268 -24.73 14.55 9.22
CA SER A 268 -24.38 14.27 10.61
C SER A 268 -25.49 13.40 11.21
N ILE A 269 -25.37 12.09 11.01
CA ILE A 269 -26.42 11.11 11.27
C ILE A 269 -26.22 10.52 12.68
N PRO A 270 -27.15 10.70 13.64
CA PRO A 270 -26.99 10.17 14.99
C PRO A 270 -27.07 8.63 15.01
N ILE A 271 -26.14 7.97 15.71
CA ILE A 271 -26.24 6.53 16.05
C ILE A 271 -26.94 6.39 17.41
N ASN A 272 -26.50 7.16 18.40
CA ASN A 272 -27.03 7.21 19.75
C ASN A 272 -26.80 8.62 20.35
N ASN A 273 -26.98 8.78 21.66
CA ASN A 273 -26.81 10.09 22.32
C ASN A 273 -25.35 10.59 22.34
N GLU A 274 -24.39 9.70 22.16
CA GLU A 274 -22.95 9.94 22.33
C GLU A 274 -22.16 9.79 21.02
N SER A 275 -22.75 9.22 19.96
CA SER A 275 -22.04 9.06 18.68
C SER A 275 -22.90 9.31 17.45
N ARG A 276 -22.23 9.79 16.40
CA ARG A 276 -22.82 10.13 15.10
C ARG A 276 -21.90 9.74 13.96
N ILE A 277 -22.45 9.59 12.76
CA ILE A 277 -21.74 9.32 11.53
C ILE A 277 -21.74 10.59 10.70
N GLN A 278 -20.55 11.10 10.39
CA GLN A 278 -20.37 12.16 9.44
C GLN A 278 -20.13 11.58 8.05
N VAL A 279 -20.85 12.11 7.06
CA VAL A 279 -20.65 11.76 5.66
C VAL A 279 -20.41 13.02 4.85
N TYR A 280 -19.30 13.07 4.10
CA TYR A 280 -18.94 14.22 3.28
C TYR A 280 -17.98 13.80 2.15
N ALA A 281 -17.77 14.69 1.17
CA ALA A 281 -16.92 14.42 0.01
C ALA A 281 -15.74 15.38 -0.05
N ILE A 282 -14.56 14.86 -0.40
CA ILE A 282 -13.34 15.66 -0.62
C ILE A 282 -12.73 15.35 -1.99
N GLU A 283 -11.97 16.31 -2.49
CA GLU A 283 -11.14 16.16 -3.69
C GLU A 283 -9.66 16.24 -3.35
N ASP A 284 -8.91 15.26 -3.82
CA ASP A 284 -7.47 15.14 -3.71
C ASP A 284 -6.85 15.01 -5.13
N PRO A 285 -6.49 16.13 -5.78
CA PRO A 285 -6.10 16.13 -7.18
C PRO A 285 -4.74 15.45 -7.44
N GLU A 286 -3.99 15.12 -6.38
CA GLU A 286 -2.68 14.45 -6.50
C GLU A 286 -2.81 12.93 -6.58
N GLU A 287 -3.99 12.36 -6.33
CA GLU A 287 -4.25 10.93 -6.39
C GLU A 287 -5.01 10.50 -7.66
N ASP A 288 -4.75 9.27 -8.12
CA ASP A 288 -5.45 8.67 -9.27
C ASP A 288 -6.98 8.55 -9.05
N CYS A 289 -7.38 8.24 -7.82
CA CYS A 289 -8.77 8.30 -7.37
C CYS A 289 -9.02 9.61 -6.61
N SER A 290 -9.08 10.72 -7.34
CA SER A 290 -9.13 12.06 -6.77
C SER A 290 -10.39 12.37 -5.95
N TYR A 291 -11.52 11.70 -6.20
CA TYR A 291 -12.76 11.93 -5.47
C TYR A 291 -12.95 10.91 -4.37
N LYS A 292 -13.20 11.38 -3.15
CA LYS A 292 -13.36 10.53 -1.97
C LYS A 292 -14.65 10.88 -1.22
N MET A 293 -15.51 9.89 -0.96
CA MET A 293 -16.58 10.00 0.03
C MET A 293 -16.07 9.41 1.35
N ILE A 294 -16.16 10.20 2.41
CA ILE A 294 -15.74 9.83 3.76
C ILE A 294 -16.98 9.52 4.59
N VAL A 295 -17.01 8.34 5.20
CA VAL A 295 -17.99 7.94 6.22
C VAL A 295 -17.23 7.72 7.51
N LYS A 296 -17.33 8.69 8.41
CA LYS A 296 -16.49 8.80 9.60
C LYS A 296 -17.34 8.82 10.87
N PRO A 297 -17.07 7.93 11.84
CA PRO A 297 -17.67 8.03 13.16
C PRO A 297 -17.08 9.19 13.95
N VAL A 298 -17.92 9.85 14.74
CA VAL A 298 -17.55 10.92 15.66
C VAL A 298 -18.25 10.70 16.99
N SER A 299 -17.45 10.64 18.06
CA SER A 299 -17.95 10.70 19.45
C SER A 299 -18.27 12.16 19.81
N GLY A 300 -19.42 12.36 20.44
CA GLY A 300 -19.92 13.65 20.93
C GLY A 300 -19.26 14.12 22.21
#